data_AF-A0AAU9CSK0-F1
#
_entry.id   AF-A0AAU9CSK0-F1
#
_cell.length_a   1.000
_cell.length_b   1.000
_cell.length_c   1.000
_cell.angle_alpha   90.00
_cell.angle_beta   90.00
_cell.angle_gamma   90.00
#
_symmetry.space_group_name_H-M   'P 1'
#
loop_
_entity.id
_entity.type
_entity.pdbx_description
1 polymer ?
#
loop_
_entity_poly.entity_id
_entity_poly.type
_entity_poly.pdbx_seq_one_letter_code
_entity_poly.pdbx_strand_id
1 'polypeptide(L)'
;MIDAGVPQLFLDALKDIDKYDDLQFMIREPDSFYFYIDTIYNSYKSIKDFNIVPVFEGSNGDVFYVYLFNEQEKKFAHFTLENDELYSDYGTSFSLMLANLLIDLYEFAYELPIEELSKIGREIGAQFSDELFKKLEMAGEESLRKFFESDNNWRKKYLEEIIKSS
;
A
#
# COMPACT_ATOMS: atom_id res chain seq x y z
N MET A 1 -4.55 -8.87 -12.34
CA MET A 1 -3.62 -8.40 -11.30
C MET A 1 -2.20 -8.22 -11.82
N ILE A 2 -1.56 -9.26 -12.37
CA ILE A 2 -0.25 -9.10 -13.04
C ILE A 2 -0.31 -8.07 -14.17
N ASP A 3 -1.34 -8.12 -15.01
CA ASP A 3 -1.54 -7.13 -16.09
C ASP A 3 -1.75 -5.68 -15.59
N ALA A 4 -2.08 -5.51 -14.31
CA ALA A 4 -2.22 -4.20 -13.67
C ALA A 4 -0.90 -3.71 -13.04
N GLY A 5 0.19 -4.48 -13.14
CA GLY A 5 1.50 -4.11 -12.59
C GLY A 5 1.74 -4.59 -11.16
N VAL A 6 0.90 -5.48 -10.61
CA VAL A 6 1.15 -6.10 -9.30
C VAL A 6 2.21 -7.19 -9.45
N PRO A 7 3.32 -7.16 -8.69
CA PRO A 7 4.34 -8.19 -8.75
C PRO A 7 3.79 -9.56 -8.37
N GLN A 8 4.18 -10.61 -9.09
CA GLN A 8 3.84 -11.99 -8.71
C GLN A 8 4.34 -12.33 -7.30
N LEU A 9 5.52 -11.82 -6.94
CA LEU A 9 6.09 -11.94 -5.59
C LEU A 9 5.16 -11.41 -4.50
N PHE A 10 4.47 -10.28 -4.75
CA PHE A 10 3.50 -9.74 -3.81
C PHE A 10 2.30 -10.68 -3.64
N LEU A 11 1.76 -11.19 -4.75
CA LEU A 11 0.62 -12.11 -4.72
C LEU A 11 0.95 -13.45 -4.06
N ASP A 12 2.19 -13.93 -4.23
CA ASP A 12 2.66 -15.15 -3.59
C ASP A 12 2.89 -14.93 -2.08
N ALA A 13 3.47 -13.78 -1.70
CA ALA A 13 3.63 -13.41 -0.29
C ALA A 13 2.29 -13.26 0.43
N LEU A 14 1.25 -12.74 -0.24
CA LEU A 14 -0.08 -12.59 0.34
C LEU A 14 -0.73 -13.94 0.72
N LYS A 15 -0.49 -14.99 -0.09
CA LYS A 15 -0.98 -16.36 0.19
C LYS A 15 -0.23 -17.04 1.34
N ASP A 16 1.00 -16.63 1.58
CA ASP A 16 1.90 -17.17 2.58
C ASP A 16 2.18 -16.13 3.69
N ILE A 17 1.22 -15.24 3.96
CA ILE A 17 1.47 -14.04 4.78
C ILE A 17 1.90 -14.36 6.21
N ASP A 18 1.43 -15.49 6.75
CA ASP A 18 1.78 -16.01 8.08
C ASP A 18 3.29 -16.29 8.25
N LYS A 19 4.08 -16.30 7.16
CA LYS A 19 5.54 -16.40 7.21
C LYS A 19 6.23 -15.08 7.58
N TYR A 20 5.49 -13.97 7.58
CA TYR A 20 6.01 -12.63 7.82
C TYR A 20 5.46 -12.09 9.15
N ASP A 21 6.29 -12.16 10.20
CA ASP A 21 5.88 -11.92 11.58
C ASP A 21 5.07 -10.62 11.78
N ASP A 22 5.57 -9.47 11.36
CA ASP A 22 4.85 -8.19 11.51
C ASP A 22 3.89 -7.89 10.35
N LEU A 23 4.26 -8.27 9.13
CA LEU A 23 3.47 -7.95 7.92
C LEU A 23 2.09 -8.62 7.93
N GLN A 24 1.94 -9.81 8.54
CA GLN A 24 0.65 -10.50 8.68
C GLN A 24 -0.39 -9.74 9.52
N PHE A 25 0.06 -8.81 10.38
CA PHE A 25 -0.84 -7.95 11.14
C PHE A 25 -1.27 -6.71 10.35
N MET A 26 -0.58 -6.43 9.25
CA MET A 26 -0.80 -5.24 8.43
C MET A 26 -1.60 -5.49 7.17
N ILE A 27 -1.41 -6.64 6.52
CA ILE A 27 -2.12 -6.99 5.30
C ILE A 27 -2.69 -8.39 5.33
N ARG A 28 -3.78 -8.58 4.59
CA ARG A 28 -4.46 -9.88 4.42
C ARG A 28 -5.01 -10.03 3.01
N GLU A 29 -5.33 -11.28 2.66
CA GLU A 29 -6.13 -11.54 1.46
C GLU A 29 -7.46 -10.78 1.50
N PRO A 30 -7.96 -10.31 0.35
CA PRO A 30 -9.12 -9.44 0.29
C PRO A 30 -10.47 -10.19 0.40
N ASP A 31 -10.54 -11.19 1.28
CA ASP A 31 -11.72 -12.03 1.44
C ASP A 31 -12.91 -11.26 2.02
N SER A 32 -12.64 -10.33 2.95
CA SER A 32 -13.71 -9.59 3.60
C SER A 32 -14.39 -8.58 2.66
N PHE A 33 -13.66 -8.08 1.65
CA PHE A 33 -14.20 -7.22 0.61
C PHE A 33 -15.48 -7.78 -0.02
N TYR A 34 -15.52 -9.10 -0.27
CA TYR A 34 -16.65 -9.75 -0.91
C TYR A 34 -17.90 -9.82 -0.02
N PHE A 35 -17.75 -9.76 1.31
CA PHE A 35 -18.91 -9.62 2.21
C PHE A 35 -19.53 -8.23 2.16
N TYR A 36 -18.75 -7.20 1.78
CA TYR A 36 -19.19 -5.80 1.74
C TYR A 36 -19.48 -5.30 0.32
N ILE A 37 -19.36 -6.13 -0.70
CA ILE A 37 -19.46 -5.73 -2.11
C ILE A 37 -20.76 -4.96 -2.40
N ASP A 38 -21.89 -5.43 -1.88
CA ASP A 38 -23.19 -4.77 -2.06
C ASP A 38 -23.22 -3.41 -1.36
N THR A 39 -22.67 -3.30 -0.16
CA THR A 39 -22.58 -2.03 0.59
C THR A 39 -21.71 -1.03 -0.16
N ILE A 40 -20.57 -1.48 -0.67
CA ILE A 40 -19.60 -0.67 -1.43
C ILE A 40 -20.27 -0.14 -2.71
N TYR A 41 -20.82 -1.01 -3.56
CA TYR A 41 -21.43 -0.59 -4.83
C TYR A 41 -22.67 0.30 -4.66
N ASN A 42 -23.45 0.10 -3.59
CA ASN A 42 -24.67 0.88 -3.38
C ASN A 42 -24.42 2.22 -2.68
N SER A 43 -23.34 2.33 -1.90
CA SER A 43 -23.13 3.49 -1.01
C SER A 43 -22.00 4.41 -1.46
N TYR A 44 -20.99 3.90 -2.17
CA TYR A 44 -19.78 4.66 -2.48
C TYR A 44 -19.88 5.36 -3.84
N LYS A 45 -20.20 6.66 -3.82
CA LYS A 45 -20.33 7.45 -5.04
C LYS A 45 -18.99 7.67 -5.72
N SER A 46 -17.91 7.71 -4.94
CA SER A 46 -16.54 7.95 -5.40
C SER A 46 -16.02 6.87 -6.37
N ILE A 47 -16.56 5.65 -6.31
CA ILE A 47 -16.10 4.49 -7.10
C ILE A 47 -17.21 3.80 -7.91
N LYS A 48 -18.43 4.33 -7.90
CA LYS A 48 -19.62 3.72 -8.55
C LYS A 48 -19.46 3.42 -10.05
N ASP A 49 -18.63 4.22 -10.75
CA ASP A 49 -18.42 4.14 -12.20
C ASP A 49 -17.17 3.31 -12.56
N PHE A 50 -16.60 2.59 -11.58
CA PHE A 50 -15.43 1.74 -11.75
C PHE A 50 -15.79 0.26 -11.55
N ASN A 51 -15.13 -0.59 -12.33
CA ASN A 51 -14.93 -1.97 -11.92
C ASN A 51 -13.89 -1.99 -10.80
N ILE A 52 -14.13 -2.81 -9.77
CA ILE A 52 -13.28 -2.89 -8.60
C ILE A 52 -12.69 -4.29 -8.54
N VAL A 53 -11.36 -4.37 -8.44
CA VAL A 53 -10.66 -5.61 -8.14
C VAL A 53 -9.90 -5.39 -6.84
N PRO A 54 -10.27 -6.07 -5.75
CA PRO A 54 -9.55 -5.91 -4.51
C PRO A 54 -8.18 -6.57 -4.61
N VAL A 55 -7.18 -5.92 -4.02
CA VAL A 55 -5.78 -6.35 -4.07
C VAL A 55 -5.41 -7.03 -2.77
N PHE A 56 -5.59 -6.32 -1.67
CA PHE A 56 -5.37 -6.78 -0.30
C PHE A 56 -6.18 -5.91 0.66
N GLU A 57 -6.31 -6.37 1.88
CA GLU A 57 -6.93 -5.65 3.00
C GLU A 57 -5.86 -5.16 3.95
N GLY A 58 -6.06 -3.94 4.49
CA GLY A 58 -5.23 -3.40 5.56
C GLY A 58 -5.57 -3.99 6.92
N SER A 59 -4.88 -3.49 7.95
CA SER A 59 -5.13 -3.89 9.33
C SER A 59 -6.58 -3.59 9.75
N ASN A 60 -7.14 -4.48 10.57
CA ASN A 60 -8.50 -4.42 11.13
C ASN A 60 -9.67 -4.77 10.19
N GLY A 61 -9.44 -5.10 8.92
CA GLY A 61 -10.51 -5.61 8.03
C GLY A 61 -11.49 -4.55 7.53
N ASP A 62 -11.21 -3.27 7.78
CA ASP A 62 -12.05 -2.14 7.39
C ASP A 62 -11.39 -1.24 6.33
N VAL A 63 -10.18 -1.59 5.88
CA VAL A 63 -9.39 -0.85 4.89
C VAL A 63 -9.16 -1.73 3.66
N PHE A 64 -9.57 -1.26 2.49
CA PHE A 64 -9.45 -2.01 1.24
C PHE A 64 -8.52 -1.30 0.26
N TYR A 65 -7.50 -2.01 -0.19
CA TYR A 65 -6.64 -1.58 -1.29
C TYR A 65 -7.12 -2.22 -2.58
N VAL A 66 -7.43 -1.39 -3.57
CA VAL A 66 -8.17 -1.81 -4.75
C VAL A 66 -7.53 -1.31 -6.04
N TYR A 67 -7.72 -2.06 -7.11
CA TYR A 67 -7.49 -1.61 -8.47
C TYR A 67 -8.84 -1.25 -9.10
N LEU A 68 -8.98 0.02 -9.45
CA LEU A 68 -10.17 0.61 -10.05
C LEU A 68 -9.94 0.82 -11.54
N PHE A 69 -10.89 0.40 -12.38
CA PHE A 69 -10.81 0.68 -13.81
C PHE A 69 -12.17 0.83 -14.50
N ASN A 70 -12.19 1.70 -15.50
CA ASN A 70 -13.27 1.81 -16.49
C ASN A 70 -12.68 2.11 -17.88
N GLU A 71 -13.50 2.58 -18.81
CA GLU A 71 -13.04 2.91 -20.18
C GLU A 71 -12.08 4.12 -20.22
N GLN A 72 -12.10 4.98 -19.21
CA GLN A 72 -11.41 6.27 -19.20
C GLN A 72 -10.16 6.26 -18.31
N GLU A 73 -10.22 5.55 -17.18
CA GLU A 73 -9.22 5.64 -16.11
C GLU A 73 -8.91 4.26 -15.51
N LYS A 74 -7.66 4.11 -15.06
CA LYS A 74 -7.15 2.98 -14.31
C LYS A 74 -6.32 3.50 -13.16
N LYS A 75 -6.56 3.03 -11.94
CA LYS A 75 -5.77 3.43 -10.77
C LYS A 75 -5.79 2.43 -9.63
N PHE A 76 -4.77 2.50 -8.80
CA PHE A 76 -4.74 1.93 -7.47
C PHE A 76 -5.18 2.98 -6.45
N ALA A 77 -5.99 2.57 -5.50
CA ALA A 77 -6.47 3.43 -4.43
C ALA A 77 -6.72 2.61 -3.17
N HIS A 78 -6.96 3.28 -2.05
CA HIS A 78 -7.57 2.63 -0.90
C HIS A 78 -8.71 3.46 -0.31
N PHE A 79 -9.64 2.77 0.32
CA PHE A 79 -10.76 3.36 1.06
C PHE A 79 -11.06 2.56 2.32
N THR A 80 -11.86 3.14 3.23
CA THR A 80 -12.35 2.45 4.43
C THR A 80 -13.87 2.29 4.36
N LEU A 81 -14.45 1.35 5.11
CA LEU A 81 -15.92 1.15 5.14
C LEU A 81 -16.70 2.29 5.80
N GLU A 82 -16.03 3.09 6.64
CA GLU A 82 -16.68 4.10 7.46
C GLU A 82 -17.00 5.39 6.69
N ASN A 83 -16.25 5.69 5.62
CA ASN A 83 -16.36 6.97 4.91
C ASN A 83 -16.34 6.75 3.39
N ASP A 84 -17.27 7.39 2.67
CA ASP A 84 -17.31 7.43 1.19
C ASP A 84 -16.24 8.36 0.62
N GLU A 85 -14.97 8.04 0.91
CA GLU A 85 -13.79 8.78 0.45
C GLU A 85 -12.68 7.83 0.00
N LEU A 86 -12.05 8.18 -1.13
CA LEU A 86 -10.76 7.61 -1.50
C LEU A 86 -9.68 8.34 -0.71
N TYR A 87 -9.09 7.65 0.27
CA TYR A 87 -8.07 8.23 1.14
C TYR A 87 -6.73 8.42 0.43
N SER A 88 -6.46 7.64 -0.62
CA SER A 88 -5.28 7.81 -1.46
C SER A 88 -5.56 7.38 -2.90
N ASP A 89 -5.05 8.17 -3.84
CA ASP A 89 -5.00 7.85 -5.28
C ASP A 89 -3.53 7.67 -5.66
N TYR A 90 -3.14 6.44 -5.98
CA TYR A 90 -1.77 6.08 -6.37
C TYR A 90 -1.57 6.12 -7.90
N GLY A 91 -2.58 6.57 -8.65
CA GLY A 91 -2.61 6.49 -10.11
C GLY A 91 -2.40 5.05 -10.56
N THR A 92 -1.70 4.86 -11.68
CA THR A 92 -1.41 3.53 -12.22
C THR A 92 -0.26 2.79 -11.52
N SER A 93 0.32 3.34 -10.46
CA SER A 93 1.55 2.81 -9.85
C SER A 93 1.27 1.93 -8.64
N PHE A 94 1.32 0.62 -8.84
CA PHE A 94 1.32 -0.34 -7.72
C PHE A 94 2.50 -0.09 -6.78
N SER A 95 3.67 0.26 -7.32
CA SER A 95 4.86 0.55 -6.51
C SER A 95 4.64 1.71 -5.54
N LEU A 96 3.85 2.73 -5.88
CA LEU A 96 3.50 3.82 -4.95
C LEU A 96 2.62 3.31 -3.80
N MET A 97 1.65 2.45 -4.10
CA MET A 97 0.82 1.81 -3.08
C MET A 97 1.67 0.92 -2.16
N LEU A 98 2.56 0.10 -2.74
CA LEU A 98 3.47 -0.77 -2.02
C LEU A 98 4.47 0.02 -1.16
N ALA A 99 4.97 1.16 -1.64
CA ALA A 99 5.86 2.02 -0.87
C ALA A 99 5.17 2.61 0.36
N ASN A 100 3.90 3.01 0.26
CA ASN A 100 3.15 3.47 1.42
C ASN A 100 2.95 2.34 2.44
N LEU A 101 2.59 1.13 1.99
CA LEU A 101 2.51 -0.04 2.88
C LEU A 101 3.84 -0.30 3.60
N LEU A 102 4.98 -0.21 2.90
CA LEU A 102 6.29 -0.41 3.53
C LEU A 102 6.65 0.69 4.54
N ILE A 103 6.21 1.93 4.31
CA ILE A 103 6.36 3.00 5.32
C ILE A 103 5.55 2.65 6.57
N ASP A 104 4.30 2.20 6.40
CA ASP A 104 3.46 1.81 7.52
C ASP A 104 4.09 0.61 8.27
N LEU A 105 4.73 -0.32 7.56
CA LEU A 105 5.49 -1.42 8.15
C LEU A 105 6.68 -0.94 8.95
N TYR A 106 7.45 0.01 8.42
CA TYR A 106 8.57 0.62 9.15
C TYR A 106 8.12 1.30 10.45
N GLU A 107 6.97 1.95 10.41
CA GLU A 107 6.40 2.64 11.58
C GLU A 107 5.80 1.67 12.61
N PHE A 108 5.21 0.56 12.15
CA PHE A 108 4.64 -0.49 12.98
C PHE A 108 5.72 -1.38 13.62
N ALA A 109 6.64 -1.90 12.80
CA ALA A 109 7.69 -2.85 13.18
C ALA A 109 8.97 -2.12 13.61
N TYR A 110 8.85 -1.14 14.50
CA TYR A 110 9.95 -0.26 14.94
C TYR A 110 11.11 -1.01 15.64
N GLU A 111 10.89 -2.26 16.03
CA GLU A 111 11.89 -3.14 16.64
C GLU A 111 12.74 -3.91 15.61
N LEU A 112 12.28 -3.98 14.36
CA LEU A 112 13.01 -4.68 13.29
C LEU A 112 14.13 -3.81 12.71
N PRO A 113 15.33 -4.38 12.49
CA PRO A 113 16.39 -3.72 11.74
C PRO A 113 15.96 -3.40 10.30
N ILE A 114 16.48 -2.31 9.76
CA ILE A 114 16.20 -1.89 8.38
C ILE A 114 16.59 -2.97 7.37
N GLU A 115 17.63 -3.76 7.62
CA GLU A 115 18.04 -4.87 6.75
C GLU A 115 16.96 -5.95 6.65
N GLU A 116 16.24 -6.22 7.74
CA GLU A 116 15.15 -7.18 7.77
C GLU A 116 13.91 -6.62 7.06
N LEU A 117 13.55 -5.36 7.32
CA LEU A 117 12.48 -4.67 6.60
C LEU A 117 12.75 -4.63 5.08
N SER A 118 13.99 -4.33 4.70
CA SER A 118 14.46 -4.33 3.31
C SER A 118 14.33 -5.73 2.69
N LYS A 119 14.63 -6.77 3.45
CA LYS A 119 14.46 -8.16 2.98
C LYS A 119 13.00 -8.48 2.71
N ILE A 120 12.10 -8.14 3.63
CA ILE A 120 10.64 -8.30 3.44
C ILE A 120 10.19 -7.56 2.18
N GLY A 121 10.61 -6.30 2.02
CA GLY A 121 10.31 -5.50 0.83
C GLY A 121 10.70 -6.19 -0.48
N ARG A 122 11.93 -6.68 -0.59
CA ARG A 122 12.38 -7.41 -1.79
C ARG A 122 11.61 -8.71 -2.01
N GLU A 123 11.30 -9.45 -0.95
CA GLU A 123 10.55 -10.71 -1.02
C GLU A 123 9.11 -10.52 -1.52
N ILE A 124 8.49 -9.36 -1.25
CA ILE A 124 7.17 -9.01 -1.78
C ILE A 124 7.24 -8.22 -3.11
N GLY A 125 8.43 -8.09 -3.71
CA GLY A 125 8.63 -7.47 -5.02
C GLY A 125 8.90 -5.96 -5.02
N ALA A 126 9.13 -5.33 -3.87
CA ALA A 126 9.55 -3.94 -3.76
C ALA A 126 11.09 -3.82 -3.88
N GLN A 127 11.63 -3.81 -5.10
CA GLN A 127 13.09 -3.67 -5.31
C GLN A 127 13.65 -2.35 -4.75
N PHE A 128 12.78 -1.32 -4.62
CA PHE A 128 13.11 -0.01 -4.07
C PHE A 128 13.19 0.03 -2.53
N SER A 129 12.93 -1.07 -1.82
CA SER A 129 12.83 -1.10 -0.36
C SER A 129 14.08 -0.60 0.35
N ASP A 130 15.26 -0.95 -0.16
CA ASP A 130 16.54 -0.61 0.46
C ASP A 130 16.77 0.91 0.45
N GLU A 131 16.46 1.55 -0.67
CA GLU A 131 16.55 3.00 -0.79
C GLU A 131 15.47 3.68 0.04
N LEU A 132 14.24 3.15 0.03
CA LEU A 132 13.13 3.67 0.83
C LEU A 132 13.49 3.72 2.31
N PHE A 133 13.90 2.59 2.91
CA PHE A 133 14.16 2.53 4.35
C PHE A 133 15.38 3.37 4.76
N LYS A 134 16.44 3.44 3.94
CA LYS A 134 17.56 4.37 4.18
C LYS A 134 17.10 5.83 4.21
N LYS A 135 16.23 6.22 3.27
CA LYS A 135 15.68 7.57 3.22
C LYS A 135 14.77 7.86 4.42
N LEU A 136 14.02 6.87 4.90
CA LEU A 136 13.19 6.99 6.11
C LEU A 136 14.03 7.18 7.38
N GLU A 137 15.13 6.44 7.53
CA GLU A 137 16.06 6.57 8.65
C GLU A 137 16.66 7.98 8.71
N MET A 138 17.23 8.44 7.59
CA MET A 138 17.75 9.81 7.46
C MET A 138 16.70 10.87 7.78
N ALA A 139 15.47 10.67 7.30
CA ALA A 139 14.37 11.60 7.56
C ALA A 139 13.94 11.62 9.04
N GLY A 140 14.06 10.48 9.73
CA GLY A 140 13.85 10.37 11.17
C GLY A 140 14.93 11.13 11.96
N GLU A 141 16.20 10.92 11.62
CA GLU A 141 17.34 11.62 12.23
C GLU A 141 17.26 13.13 12.04
N GLU A 142 16.86 13.58 10.84
CA GLU A 142 16.70 14.99 10.49
C GLU A 142 15.33 15.58 10.91
N SER A 143 14.47 14.78 11.56
CA SER A 143 13.11 15.18 11.97
C SER A 143 12.23 15.75 10.83
N LEU A 144 12.44 15.30 9.59
CA LEU A 144 11.75 15.80 8.39
C LEU A 144 10.31 15.31 8.25
N ARG A 145 9.91 14.27 8.98
CA ARG A 145 8.58 13.64 8.93
C ARG A 145 7.79 13.77 10.23
N LYS A 146 8.15 14.73 11.10
CA LYS A 146 7.61 14.82 12.48
C LYS A 146 6.12 15.17 12.56
N PHE A 147 5.60 15.91 11.60
CA PHE A 147 4.21 16.36 11.53
C PHE A 147 3.56 15.87 10.23
N PHE A 148 2.22 15.76 10.24
CA PHE A 148 1.44 15.33 9.08
C PHE A 148 1.80 16.05 7.77
N GLU A 149 1.87 17.39 7.80
CA GLU A 149 2.22 18.17 6.61
C GLU A 149 3.66 17.90 6.14
N SER A 150 4.61 17.79 7.08
CA SER A 150 6.00 17.49 6.74
C SER A 150 6.18 16.07 6.20
N ASP A 151 5.42 15.10 6.72
CA ASP A 151 5.38 13.74 6.20
C ASP A 151 4.83 13.70 4.76
N ASN A 152 3.69 14.35 4.52
CA ASN A 152 3.10 14.43 3.19
C ASN A 152 4.05 15.09 2.18
N ASN A 153 4.73 16.17 2.58
CA ASN A 153 5.72 16.83 1.74
C ASN A 153 6.92 15.93 1.44
N TRP A 154 7.38 15.15 2.42
CA TRP A 154 8.44 14.17 2.23
C TRP A 154 8.02 13.08 1.26
N ARG A 155 6.85 12.46 1.47
CA ARG A 155 6.32 11.39 0.60
C ARG A 155 6.20 11.86 -0.84
N LYS A 156 5.62 13.05 -1.06
CA LYS A 156 5.47 13.66 -2.39
C LYS A 156 6.82 13.94 -3.07
N LYS A 157 7.83 14.34 -2.29
CA LYS A 157 9.16 14.67 -2.83
C LYS A 157 9.95 13.42 -3.21
N TYR A 158 9.94 12.39 -2.37
CA TYR A 158 10.91 11.30 -2.47
C TYR A 158 10.35 10.00 -3.02
N LEU A 159 9.07 9.66 -2.82
CA LEU A 159 8.56 8.34 -3.20
C LEU A 159 8.68 8.06 -4.70
N GLU A 160 8.34 9.02 -5.55
CA GLU A 160 8.50 8.84 -6.99
C GLU A 160 9.96 8.74 -7.43
N GLU A 161 10.87 9.46 -6.75
CA GLU A 161 12.31 9.41 -7.04
C GLU A 161 12.86 8.01 -6.72
N ILE A 162 12.57 7.52 -5.52
CA ILE A 162 12.96 6.19 -5.02
C ILE A 162 12.45 5.07 -5.92
N ILE A 163 11.20 5.17 -6.39
CA ILE A 163 10.62 4.13 -7.26
C ILE A 163 11.24 4.15 -8.65
N LYS A 164 11.63 5.32 -9.18
CA LYS A 164 12.20 5.45 -10.53
C LYS A 164 13.70 5.11 -10.59
N SER A 165 14.40 5.17 -9.46
CA SER A 165 15.83 4.83 -9.35
C SER A 165 16.11 3.33 -9.24
N SER A 166 15.06 2.51 -9.08
CA SER A 166 15.13 1.08 -8.74
C SER A 166 14.93 0.14 -9.92
#